data_AF-A0A537DAH7-F1
#
_entry.id   AF-A0A537DAH7-F1
#
_cell.length_a   1.000
_cell.length_b   1.000
_cell.length_c   1.000
_cell.angle_alpha   90.00
_cell.angle_beta   90.00
_cell.angle_gamma   90.00
#
_symmetry.space_group_name_H-M   'P 1'
#
loop_
_entity.id
_entity.type
_entity.pdbx_description
1 polymer ?
#
loop_
_entity_poly.entity_id
_entity_poly.type
_entity_poly.pdbx_seq_one_letter_code
_entity_poly.pdbx_strand_id
1 'polypeptide(L)'
;MQRADKVGFVVAGAQKGGTTALDHYLREHPELCLPQRKELHFFDTDRYFVTEPIDYGPYHAAFAPGPSQRLLGEVTPAYLYWPTAAERIARYNPAMKL
;
A
#
# COMPACT_ATOMS: atom_id res chain seq x y z
N MET A 1 -15.94 -10.31 12.28
CA MET A 1 -14.57 -9.78 12.50
C MET A 1 -13.80 -9.99 11.20
N GLN A 2 -13.86 -9.04 10.27
CA GLN A 2 -13.24 -9.21 8.94
C GLN A 2 -11.72 -9.10 9.09
N ARG A 3 -11.01 -10.12 8.60
CA ARG A 3 -9.55 -10.24 8.62
C ARG A 3 -8.91 -9.09 7.82
N ALA A 4 -7.99 -8.37 8.42
CA ALA A 4 -7.13 -7.42 7.73
C ALA A 4 -5.99 -8.17 7.01
N ASP A 5 -6.31 -8.99 5.99
CA ASP A 5 -5.29 -9.78 5.27
C ASP A 5 -4.64 -9.01 4.13
N LYS A 6 -5.26 -7.91 3.66
CA LYS A 6 -4.78 -7.13 2.50
C LYS A 6 -4.86 -5.62 2.74
N VAL A 7 -3.98 -4.90 2.05
CA VAL A 7 -4.01 -3.44 1.92
C VAL A 7 -5.25 -3.03 1.15
N GLY A 8 -6.02 -2.11 1.72
CA GLY A 8 -7.34 -1.74 1.22
C GLY A 8 -7.37 -0.41 0.48
N PHE A 9 -6.35 0.43 0.61
CA PHE A 9 -6.17 1.60 -0.22
C PHE A 9 -4.70 1.92 -0.46
N VAL A 10 -4.41 2.56 -1.60
CA VAL A 10 -3.09 3.13 -1.88
C VAL A 10 -3.22 4.56 -2.40
N VAL A 11 -2.41 5.48 -1.90
CA VAL A 11 -2.23 6.81 -2.49
C VAL A 11 -1.13 6.69 -3.54
N ALA A 12 -1.54 6.49 -4.79
CA ALA A 12 -0.63 6.16 -5.89
C ALA A 12 0.14 7.34 -6.47
N GLY A 13 -0.22 8.59 -6.14
CA GLY A 13 0.37 9.78 -6.75
C GLY A 13 -0.34 11.09 -6.40
N ALA A 14 0.11 12.22 -6.96
CA ALA A 14 1.31 12.37 -7.79
C ALA A 14 2.55 12.72 -6.97
N GLN A 15 3.74 12.44 -7.51
CA GLN A 15 4.98 12.90 -6.89
C GLN A 15 4.97 14.44 -6.82
N LYS A 16 5.40 15.01 -5.69
CA LYS A 16 5.29 16.45 -5.38
C LYS A 16 3.85 17.00 -5.28
N GLY A 17 2.83 16.15 -5.31
CA GLY A 17 1.42 16.51 -5.13
C GLY A 17 0.94 16.59 -3.67
N GLY A 18 1.84 16.71 -2.69
CA GLY A 18 1.46 16.79 -1.27
C GLY A 18 1.23 15.45 -0.55
N THR A 19 1.60 14.32 -1.15
CA THR A 19 1.41 12.97 -0.56
C THR A 19 2.10 12.75 0.78
N THR A 20 3.16 13.52 1.10
CA THR A 20 3.79 13.49 2.44
C THR A 20 2.90 14.11 3.51
N ALA A 21 2.23 15.23 3.21
CA ALA A 21 1.27 15.83 4.15
C ALA A 21 0.05 14.91 4.33
N LEU A 22 -0.44 14.31 3.23
CA LEU A 22 -1.52 13.34 3.30
C LEU A 22 -1.15 12.09 4.12
N ASP A 23 0.04 11.50 3.91
CA ASP A 23 0.55 10.39 4.73
C ASP A 23 0.57 10.75 6.22
N HIS A 24 1.00 11.98 6.57
CA HIS A 24 0.98 12.47 7.95
C HIS A 24 -0.43 12.48 8.54
N TYR A 25 -1.40 13.09 7.87
CA TYR A 25 -2.79 13.15 8.37
C TYR A 25 -3.46 11.77 8.43
N LEU A 26 -3.17 10.87 7.49
CA LEU A 26 -3.72 9.52 7.51
C LEU A 26 -3.20 8.71 8.70
N ARG A 27 -1.95 8.93 9.13
CA ARG A 27 -1.37 8.28 10.32
C ARG A 27 -2.01 8.72 11.64
N GLU A 28 -2.64 9.88 11.67
CA GLU A 28 -3.36 10.37 12.86
C GLU A 28 -4.70 9.65 13.07
N HIS A 29 -5.23 9.00 12.03
CA HIS A 29 -6.53 8.34 12.12
C HIS A 29 -6.43 7.01 12.91
N PRO A 30 -7.19 6.83 14.01
CA PRO A 30 -7.00 5.71 14.94
C PRO A 30 -7.34 4.33 14.36
N GLU A 31 -8.10 4.30 13.26
CA GLU A 31 -8.49 3.06 12.58
C GLU A 31 -7.62 2.72 11.37
N LEU A 32 -6.66 3.58 10.97
CA LEU A 32 -5.78 3.32 9.83
C LEU A 32 -4.41 2.85 10.31
N CYS A 33 -3.87 1.84 9.64
CA CYS A 33 -2.47 1.41 9.79
C CYS A 33 -1.73 1.67 8.47
N LEU A 34 -0.76 2.57 8.51
CA LEU A 34 0.18 2.80 7.41
C LEU A 34 1.51 2.11 7.72
N PRO A 35 2.31 1.74 6.71
CA PRO A 35 3.57 1.05 6.95
C PRO A 35 4.55 1.92 7.73
N GLN A 36 5.46 1.27 8.47
CA GLN A 36 6.48 1.95 9.28
C GLN A 36 7.38 2.85 8.41
N ARG A 37 7.68 2.40 7.19
CA ARG A 37 8.40 3.16 6.17
C ARG A 37 7.42 3.60 5.08
N LYS A 38 7.37 4.90 4.78
CA LYS A 38 6.64 5.45 3.63
C LYS A 38 7.30 5.00 2.32
N GLU A 39 6.52 4.93 1.24
CA GLU A 39 6.98 4.60 -0.12
C GLU A 39 7.62 3.21 -0.17
N LEU A 40 6.79 2.18 -0.08
CA LEU A 40 7.24 0.78 -0.05
C LEU A 40 7.82 0.30 -1.38
N HIS A 41 7.44 0.95 -2.47
CA HIS A 41 7.86 0.59 -3.81
C HIS A 41 7.67 -0.90 -4.13
N PHE A 42 6.57 -1.49 -3.64
CA PHE A 42 6.33 -2.91 -3.87
C PHE A 42 5.86 -3.10 -5.30
N PHE A 43 4.76 -2.45 -5.71
CA PHE A 43 4.11 -2.68 -7.01
C PHE A 43 4.88 -2.13 -8.23
N ASP A 44 5.82 -1.21 -8.03
CA ASP A 44 6.71 -0.67 -9.07
C ASP A 44 8.10 -1.33 -9.10
N THR A 45 8.42 -2.26 -8.19
CA THR A 45 9.68 -3.01 -8.25
C THR A 45 9.47 -4.39 -8.86
N ASP A 46 9.93 -4.56 -10.11
CA ASP A 46 9.72 -5.78 -10.90
C ASP A 46 10.24 -7.06 -10.25
N ARG A 47 11.30 -6.98 -9.44
CA ARG A 47 11.91 -8.14 -8.76
C ARG A 47 10.94 -8.92 -7.87
N TYR A 48 9.86 -8.29 -7.39
CA TYR A 48 8.84 -8.96 -6.58
C TYR A 48 7.82 -9.75 -7.42
N PHE A 49 7.83 -9.59 -8.75
CA PHE A 49 6.82 -10.15 -9.66
C PHE A 49 7.40 -11.10 -10.72
N VAL A 50 8.65 -11.57 -10.54
CA VAL A 50 9.32 -12.45 -11.51
C VAL A 50 8.99 -13.95 -11.35
N THR A 51 8.48 -14.36 -10.17
CA THR A 51 8.20 -15.77 -9.85
C THR A 51 6.79 -15.93 -9.31
N GLU A 52 6.08 -16.96 -9.76
CA GLU A 52 4.75 -17.32 -9.29
C GLU A 52 4.80 -18.48 -8.28
N PRO A 53 3.93 -18.50 -7.25
CA PRO A 53 3.00 -17.43 -6.89
C PRO A 53 3.74 -16.20 -6.33
N ILE A 54 3.20 -15.00 -6.55
CA ILE A 54 3.76 -13.76 -5.98
C ILE A 54 3.79 -13.85 -4.44
N ASP A 55 4.96 -13.66 -3.86
CA ASP A 55 5.14 -13.57 -2.40
C ASP A 55 4.89 -12.14 -1.90
N TYR A 56 3.78 -11.95 -1.19
CA TYR A 56 3.40 -10.68 -0.57
C TYR A 56 3.92 -10.54 0.88
N GLY A 57 4.60 -11.55 1.42
CA GLY A 57 5.16 -11.52 2.78
C GLY A 57 6.05 -10.30 3.05
N PRO A 58 7.00 -9.95 2.16
CA PRO A 58 7.82 -8.74 2.28
C PRO A 58 6.99 -7.44 2.28
N TYR A 59 5.88 -7.40 1.56
CA TYR A 59 4.97 -6.25 1.55
C TYR A 59 4.23 -6.12 2.88
N HIS A 60 3.68 -7.22 3.38
CA HIS A 60 2.90 -7.26 4.61
C HIS A 60 3.75 -7.04 5.86
N ALA A 61 5.01 -7.44 5.85
CA ALA A 61 5.95 -7.23 6.96
C ALA A 61 6.19 -5.74 7.28
N ALA A 62 5.85 -4.82 6.37
CA ALA A 62 5.94 -3.38 6.62
C ALA A 62 4.83 -2.82 7.53
N PHE A 63 3.78 -3.61 7.80
CA PHE A 63 2.60 -3.21 8.55
C PHE A 63 2.58 -3.87 9.94
N ALA A 64 2.18 -3.10 10.95
CA ALA A 64 2.04 -3.57 12.32
C ALA A 64 0.73 -3.02 12.92
N PRO A 65 -0.45 -3.55 12.52
CA PRO A 65 -1.73 -3.02 12.96
C PRO A 65 -1.95 -3.25 14.46
N GLY A 66 -2.27 -2.17 15.18
CA GLY A 66 -2.70 -2.19 16.57
C GLY A 66 -4.17 -2.59 16.74
N PRO A 67 -4.65 -2.76 17.99
CA PRO A 67 -5.98 -3.30 18.28
C PRO A 67 -7.16 -2.48 17.75
N SER A 68 -6.99 -1.17 17.52
CA SER A 68 -8.03 -0.27 16.98
C SER A 68 -7.96 -0.13 15.46
N GLN A 69 -6.86 -0.52 14.82
CA GLN A 69 -6.67 -0.34 13.39
C GLN A 69 -7.44 -1.43 12.63
N ARG A 70 -8.16 -1.00 11.58
CA ARG A 70 -9.11 -1.81 10.81
C ARG A 70 -8.74 -1.89 9.34
N LEU A 71 -8.02 -0.87 8.84
CA LEU A 71 -7.71 -0.73 7.43
C LEU A 71 -6.23 -0.44 7.25
N LEU A 72 -5.57 -1.25 6.41
CA LEU A 72 -4.20 -1.01 5.99
C LEU A 72 -4.19 -0.11 4.76
N GLY A 73 -3.31 0.88 4.78
CA GLY A 73 -3.14 1.87 3.72
C GLY A 73 -1.69 2.10 3.38
N GLU A 74 -1.40 2.49 2.14
CA GLU A 74 -0.03 2.70 1.71
C GLU A 74 0.11 3.93 0.80
N VAL A 75 1.26 4.59 0.83
CA VAL A 75 1.52 5.82 0.07
C VAL A 75 2.84 5.67 -0.68
N THR A 76 2.75 5.40 -1.99
CA THR A 76 3.89 5.38 -2.93
C THR A 76 3.48 6.19 -4.16
N PRO A 77 3.92 7.45 -4.27
CA PRO A 77 3.52 8.33 -5.37
C PRO A 77 4.05 7.91 -6.75
N ALA A 78 5.04 7.00 -6.77
CA ALA A 78 5.64 6.48 -8.00
C ALA A 78 4.70 5.52 -8.76
N TYR A 79 3.72 4.91 -8.08
CA TYR A 79 2.80 3.96 -8.70
C TYR A 79 2.00 4.58 -9.85
N LEU A 80 1.64 5.86 -9.77
CA LEU A 80 0.95 6.59 -10.85
C LEU A 80 1.72 6.57 -12.17
N TYR A 81 3.04 6.48 -12.12
CA TYR A 81 3.91 6.56 -13.31
C TYR A 81 4.44 5.21 -13.77
N TRP A 82 4.21 4.13 -13.02
CA TRP A 82 4.73 2.82 -13.35
C TRP A 82 3.69 1.98 -14.10
N PRO A 83 3.88 1.65 -15.39
CA PRO A 83 2.82 1.05 -16.23
C PRO A 83 2.23 -0.25 -15.66
N THR A 84 3.05 -1.07 -14.99
CA THR A 84 2.63 -2.37 -14.44
C THR A 84 2.05 -2.27 -13.03
N ALA A 85 2.20 -1.14 -12.33
CA ALA A 85 1.77 -1.04 -10.94
C ALA A 85 0.25 -1.17 -10.80
N ALA A 86 -0.53 -0.52 -11.66
CA ALA A 86 -1.99 -0.57 -11.61
C ALA A 86 -2.52 -2.01 -11.77
N GLU A 87 -1.98 -2.77 -12.73
CA GLU A 87 -2.35 -4.18 -12.93
C GLU A 87 -1.99 -5.04 -11.72
N ARG A 88 -0.78 -4.87 -11.17
CA ARG A 88 -0.32 -5.62 -9.99
C ARG A 88 -1.15 -5.30 -8.75
N ILE A 89 -1.54 -4.05 -8.56
CA ILE A 89 -2.43 -3.60 -7.48
C ILE A 89 -3.80 -4.26 -7.61
N ALA A 90 -4.40 -4.22 -8.81
CA ALA A 90 -5.70 -4.82 -9.08
C ALA A 90 -5.68 -6.35 -8.90
N ARG A 91 -4.62 -7.02 -9.35
CA ARG A 91 -4.41 -8.46 -9.16
C ARG A 91 -4.29 -8.82 -7.67
N TYR A 92 -3.58 -8.00 -6.90
CA TYR A 92 -3.44 -8.18 -5.45
C TYR A 92 -4.76 -7.98 -4.70
N ASN A 93 -5.47 -6.89 -4.96
CA ASN A 93 -6.76 -6.57 -4.36
C ASN A 93 -7.69 -5.91 -5.40
N PRO A 94 -8.63 -6.66 -6.01
CA PRO A 94 -9.58 -6.11 -6.99
C PRO A 94 -10.52 -5.04 -6.41
N ALA A 95 -10.65 -4.97 -5.08
CA ALA A 95 -11.45 -3.97 -4.38
C ALA A 95 -10.61 -2.80 -3.82
N MET A 96 -9.36 -2.64 -4.30
CA MET A 96 -8.46 -1.56 -3.86
C MET A 96 -9.07 -0.18 -4.11
N LYS A 97 -8.97 0.71 -3.11
CA LYS A 97 -9.23 2.14 -3.28
C LYS A 97 -7.95 2.88 -3.69
N LEU A 98 -8.06 3.82 -4.63
CA LEU A 98 -6.96 4.66 -5.15
C LEU A 98 -7.17 6.14 -4.79
#